data_AF-A0A1I7LKU6-F1
#
_entry.id   AF-A0A1I7LKU6-F1
#
_cell.length_a   1.000
_cell.length_b   1.000
_cell.length_c   1.000
_cell.angle_alpha   90.00
_cell.angle_beta   90.00
_cell.angle_gamma   90.00
#
_symmetry.space_group_name_H-M   'P 1'
#
loop_
_entity.id
_entity.type
_entity.pdbx_description
1 polymer ?
#
loop_
_entity_poly.entity_id
_entity_poly.type
_entity_poly.pdbx_seq_one_letter_code
_entity_poly.pdbx_strand_id
1 'polypeptide(L)'
;MQAPGHPPRATARALAHPSRPRGRARGFTLIELLVVLVIFGITLGLVSLNSAPSQRQSMQQEAQRIALLLQLARDEAIVRNRLVAFEAGPESYRFLVRGEQRVWEPVTQDDLLRERPFKNSPVTLLLQPASTVPGDTLRIIFGREPVDKPFVLTMASGDISVAIRADGIGHFTVD
;
A
#
# COMPACT_ATOMS: atom_id res chain seq x y z
N MET A 1 -31.72 57.17 93.04
CA MET A 1 -32.29 57.93 91.90
C MET A 1 -33.05 56.95 91.01
N GLN A 2 -34.37 57.18 90.90
CA GLN A 2 -35.38 56.51 90.05
C GLN A 2 -34.99 56.61 88.56
N ALA A 3 -35.41 55.77 87.60
CA ALA A 3 -36.78 55.35 87.23
C ALA A 3 -36.75 54.21 86.13
N PRO A 4 -37.90 53.62 85.74
CA PRO A 4 -38.05 52.31 85.06
C PRO A 4 -38.43 52.38 83.56
N GLY A 5 -38.49 51.23 82.86
CA GLY A 5 -39.04 51.12 81.49
C GLY A 5 -39.37 49.69 81.03
N HIS A 6 -40.57 49.50 80.48
CA HIS A 6 -41.33 48.27 80.16
C HIS A 6 -40.93 47.54 78.83
N PRO A 7 -41.51 46.34 78.51
CA PRO A 7 -41.04 45.34 77.51
C PRO A 7 -41.78 45.50 76.15
N PRO A 8 -41.98 44.49 75.24
CA PRO A 8 -41.26 43.27 74.83
C PRO A 8 -40.99 43.25 73.29
N ARG A 9 -40.45 42.15 72.72
CA ARG A 9 -40.95 41.52 71.46
C ARG A 9 -40.12 40.30 71.07
N ALA A 10 -40.71 39.12 71.22
CA ALA A 10 -40.26 37.92 70.54
C ALA A 10 -40.61 38.02 69.06
N THR A 11 -39.62 38.09 68.19
CA THR A 11 -39.77 37.88 66.75
C THR A 11 -39.42 36.43 66.45
N ALA A 12 -40.43 35.65 66.09
CA ALA A 12 -40.25 34.36 65.46
C ALA A 12 -39.47 34.56 64.15
N ARG A 13 -38.24 34.04 64.07
CA ARG A 13 -37.49 33.98 62.81
C ARG A 13 -37.43 32.54 62.34
N ALA A 14 -38.05 32.32 61.18
CA ALA A 14 -38.17 31.05 60.49
C ALA A 14 -36.82 30.35 60.29
N LEU A 15 -36.84 29.02 60.44
CA LEU A 15 -35.74 28.10 60.15
C LEU A 15 -35.44 28.11 58.64
N ALA A 16 -34.34 28.75 58.24
CA ALA A 16 -33.82 28.67 56.88
C ALA A 16 -33.10 27.32 56.69
N HIS A 17 -33.58 26.51 55.74
CA HIS A 17 -32.86 25.33 55.27
C HIS A 17 -31.66 25.76 54.41
N PRO A 18 -30.42 25.26 54.68
CA PRO A 18 -29.28 25.59 53.84
C PRO A 18 -29.37 24.86 52.49
N SER A 19 -29.54 25.64 51.42
CA SER A 19 -29.42 25.19 50.04
C SER A 19 -27.97 24.74 49.75
N ARG A 20 -27.77 23.47 49.36
CA ARG A 20 -26.46 22.95 48.95
C ARG A 20 -25.87 23.77 47.78
N PRO A 21 -24.59 24.13 47.80
CA PRO A 21 -23.97 24.85 46.70
C PRO A 21 -23.91 23.94 45.46
N ARG A 22 -24.46 24.42 44.35
CA ARG A 22 -24.30 23.80 43.03
C ARG A 22 -22.83 23.96 42.62
N GLY A 23 -22.13 22.83 42.50
CA GLY A 23 -20.78 22.80 41.94
C GLY A 23 -20.77 23.49 40.57
N ARG A 24 -19.92 24.49 40.44
CA ARG A 24 -19.83 25.34 39.25
C ARG A 24 -19.23 24.49 38.13
N ALA A 25 -20.07 24.04 37.19
CA ALA A 25 -19.61 23.33 36.00
C ALA A 25 -18.62 24.24 35.26
N ARG A 26 -17.35 23.84 35.23
CA ARG A 26 -16.32 24.52 34.46
C ARG A 26 -16.58 24.19 33.00
N GLY A 27 -17.17 25.13 32.27
CA GLY A 27 -17.32 25.06 30.83
C GLY A 27 -15.95 25.13 30.15
N PHE A 28 -15.83 24.39 29.04
CA PHE A 28 -14.64 24.37 28.19
C PHE A 28 -14.34 25.78 27.67
N THR A 29 -13.07 26.18 27.66
CA THR A 29 -12.68 27.50 27.16
C THR A 29 -12.41 27.47 25.65
N LEU A 30 -12.56 28.60 24.95
CA LEU A 30 -12.21 28.70 23.52
C LEU A 30 -10.76 28.29 23.24
N ILE A 31 -9.84 28.64 24.16
CA ILE A 31 -8.43 28.31 24.03
C ILE A 31 -8.20 26.80 24.09
N GLU A 32 -9.01 26.07 24.86
CA GLU A 32 -8.89 24.61 25.01
C GLU A 32 -9.31 23.90 23.70
N LEU A 33 -10.37 24.36 23.03
CA LEU A 33 -10.71 23.86 21.70
C LEU A 33 -9.67 24.24 20.64
N LEU A 34 -9.10 25.45 20.71
CA LEU A 34 -8.05 25.88 19.79
C LEU A 34 -6.82 24.98 19.91
N VAL A 35 -6.35 24.71 21.14
CA VAL A 35 -5.21 23.82 21.39
C VAL A 35 -5.49 22.40 20.89
N VAL A 36 -6.70 21.88 21.12
CA VAL A 36 -7.11 20.57 20.60
C VAL A 36 -7.04 20.54 19.07
N LEU A 37 -7.59 21.54 18.37
CA LEU A 37 -7.53 21.61 16.91
C LEU A 37 -6.10 21.73 16.38
N VAL A 38 -5.23 22.47 17.07
CA VAL A 38 -3.81 22.57 16.73
C VAL A 38 -3.11 21.22 16.89
N ILE A 39 -3.32 20.52 18.00
CA ILE A 39 -2.76 19.18 18.21
C ILE A 39 -3.32 18.19 17.17
N PHE A 40 -4.61 18.23 16.86
CA PHE A 40 -5.20 17.44 15.78
C PHE A 40 -4.57 17.76 14.42
N GLY A 41 -4.35 19.03 14.10
CA GLY A 41 -3.68 19.45 12.87
C GLY A 41 -2.23 18.94 12.79
N ILE A 42 -1.46 19.05 13.87
CA ILE A 42 -0.08 18.56 13.93
C ILE A 42 -0.04 17.03 13.82
N THR A 43 -0.87 16.32 14.57
CA THR A 43 -0.93 14.85 14.55
C THR A 43 -1.31 14.32 13.16
N LEU A 44 -2.34 14.91 12.51
CA LEU A 44 -2.71 14.58 11.14
C LEU A 44 -1.57 14.91 10.14
N GLY A 45 -0.90 16.04 10.32
CA GLY A 45 0.25 16.44 9.51
C GLY A 45 1.43 15.46 9.59
N LEU A 46 1.77 14.97 10.78
CA LEU A 46 2.86 14.02 11.01
C LEU A 46 2.56 12.62 10.46
N VAL A 47 1.31 12.17 10.52
CA VAL A 47 0.90 10.86 9.96
C VAL A 47 1.01 10.86 8.43
N SER A 48 0.66 11.96 7.76
CA SER A 48 0.74 12.08 6.31
C SER A 48 2.15 11.84 5.76
N LEU A 49 3.18 12.36 6.45
CA LEU A 49 4.58 12.30 5.99
C LEU A 49 5.19 10.88 6.02
N ASN A 50 4.61 9.93 6.75
CA ASN A 50 5.11 8.55 6.86
C ASN A 50 4.40 7.55 5.92
N SER A 51 3.58 8.04 4.98
CA SER A 51 2.74 7.17 4.13
C SER A 51 3.47 6.57 2.91
N ALA A 52 4.76 6.84 2.73
CA ALA A 52 5.54 6.20 1.66
C ALA A 52 5.76 4.71 2.00
N PRO A 53 5.38 3.76 1.12
CA PRO A 53 5.69 2.35 1.34
C PRO A 53 7.19 2.16 1.51
N SER A 54 7.61 1.29 2.43
CA SER A 54 9.02 0.90 2.52
C SER A 54 9.49 0.33 1.17
N GLN A 55 10.77 0.52 0.82
CA GLN A 55 11.33 0.01 -0.44
C GLN A 55 11.13 -1.51 -0.59
N ARG A 56 11.14 -2.26 0.52
CA ARG A 56 10.79 -3.68 0.55
C ARG A 56 9.33 -3.92 0.17
N GLN A 57 8.40 -3.16 0.75
CA GLN A 57 6.98 -3.30 0.44
C GLN A 57 6.68 -2.90 -1.01
N SER A 58 7.29 -1.84 -1.53
CA SER A 58 7.11 -1.45 -2.94
C SER A 58 7.69 -2.52 -3.89
N MET A 59 8.82 -3.14 -3.55
CA MET A 59 9.38 -4.25 -4.31
C MET A 59 8.49 -5.50 -4.28
N GLN A 60 7.95 -5.86 -3.11
CA GLN A 60 7.00 -6.97 -3.00
C GLN A 60 5.72 -6.74 -3.81
N GLN A 61 5.18 -5.51 -3.77
CA GLN A 61 4.01 -5.14 -4.58
C GLN A 61 4.31 -5.21 -6.08
N GLU A 62 5.49 -4.77 -6.51
CA GLU A 62 5.90 -4.86 -7.91
C GLU A 62 6.08 -6.33 -8.33
N ALA A 63 6.67 -7.16 -7.47
CA ALA A 63 6.82 -8.59 -7.72
C ALA A 63 5.45 -9.30 -7.84
N GLN A 64 4.51 -8.98 -6.95
CA GLN A 64 3.13 -9.49 -6.99
C GLN A 64 2.43 -9.06 -8.27
N ARG A 65 2.61 -7.80 -8.69
CA ARG A 65 2.09 -7.31 -9.97
C ARG A 65 2.68 -8.09 -11.14
N ILE A 66 3.99 -8.29 -11.17
CA ILE A 66 4.65 -9.03 -12.25
C ILE A 66 4.17 -10.49 -12.27
N ALA A 67 4.05 -11.15 -11.12
CA ALA A 67 3.51 -12.51 -11.02
C ALA A 67 2.12 -12.62 -11.68
N LEU A 68 1.21 -11.67 -11.41
CA LEU A 68 -0.10 -11.62 -12.04
C LEU A 68 -0.02 -11.38 -13.56
N LEU A 69 0.90 -10.53 -14.02
CA LEU A 69 1.10 -10.28 -15.46
C LEU A 69 1.72 -11.48 -16.18
N LEU A 70 2.61 -12.23 -15.53
CA LEU A 70 3.15 -13.47 -16.07
C LEU A 70 2.06 -14.53 -16.21
N GLN A 71 1.16 -14.63 -15.22
CA GLN A 71 -0.02 -15.48 -15.31
C GLN A 71 -0.92 -15.07 -16.48
N LEU A 72 -1.24 -13.77 -16.59
CA LEU A 72 -2.05 -13.24 -17.70
C LEU A 72 -1.40 -13.53 -19.07
N ALA A 73 -0.09 -13.33 -19.19
CA ALA A 73 0.66 -13.59 -20.43
C ALA A 73 0.61 -15.08 -20.83
N ARG A 74 0.69 -15.99 -19.85
CA ARG A 74 0.52 -17.43 -20.07
C ARG A 74 -0.91 -17.76 -20.52
N ASP A 75 -1.91 -17.26 -19.80
CA ASP A 75 -3.32 -17.50 -20.13
C ASP A 75 -3.64 -17.01 -21.56
N GLU A 76 -3.15 -15.81 -21.90
CA GLU A 76 -3.25 -15.25 -23.24
C GLU A 76 -2.54 -16.12 -24.29
N ALA A 77 -1.37 -16.69 -23.97
CA ALA A 77 -0.62 -17.55 -24.90
C ALA A 77 -1.39 -18.85 -25.22
N ILE A 78 -2.04 -19.43 -24.21
CA ILE A 78 -2.88 -20.63 -24.33
C ILE A 78 -4.17 -20.30 -25.08
N VAL A 79 -4.92 -19.29 -24.61
CA VAL A 79 -6.24 -18.93 -25.14
C VAL A 79 -6.16 -18.46 -26.59
N ARG A 80 -5.17 -17.62 -26.93
CA ARG A 80 -4.98 -17.13 -28.30
C ARG A 80 -4.10 -18.01 -29.15
N ASN A 81 -3.63 -19.13 -28.61
CA ASN A 81 -2.79 -20.11 -29.30
C ASN A 81 -1.57 -19.44 -29.99
N ARG A 82 -0.92 -18.49 -29.30
CA ARG A 82 0.22 -17.72 -29.81
C ARG A 82 1.30 -17.58 -28.75
N LEU A 83 2.57 -17.48 -29.15
CA LEU A 83 3.65 -17.29 -28.18
C LEU A 83 3.63 -15.87 -27.63
N VAL A 84 3.76 -15.76 -26.30
CA VAL A 84 3.91 -14.50 -25.58
C VAL A 84 5.25 -14.55 -24.85
N ALA A 85 6.03 -13.47 -24.91
CA ALA A 85 7.28 -13.34 -24.19
C ALA A 85 7.22 -12.19 -23.20
N PHE A 86 7.68 -12.44 -21.99
CA PHE A 86 8.04 -11.39 -21.05
C PHE A 86 9.51 -11.05 -21.26
N GLU A 87 9.81 -9.77 -21.45
CA GLU A 87 11.16 -9.26 -21.58
C GLU A 87 11.38 -8.14 -20.57
N ALA A 88 12.51 -8.20 -19.87
CA ALA A 88 12.82 -7.22 -18.85
C ALA A 88 14.32 -6.90 -18.82
N GLY A 89 14.63 -5.62 -18.75
CA GLY A 89 15.98 -5.10 -18.50
C GLY A 89 16.05 -4.45 -17.11
N PRO A 90 17.08 -3.62 -16.84
CA PRO A 90 17.22 -2.97 -15.53
C PRO A 90 16.17 -1.89 -15.24
N GLU A 91 15.67 -1.21 -16.28
CA GLU A 91 14.81 -0.04 -16.13
C GLU A 91 13.32 -0.32 -16.36
N SER A 92 13.02 -1.22 -17.30
CA SER A 92 11.65 -1.52 -17.72
C SER A 92 11.46 -2.98 -18.07
N TYR A 93 10.19 -3.35 -18.16
CA TYR A 93 9.75 -4.62 -18.71
C TYR A 93 8.60 -4.42 -19.67
N ARG A 94 8.45 -5.37 -20.60
CA ARG A 94 7.45 -5.36 -21.65
C ARG A 94 7.04 -6.78 -22.02
N PHE A 95 5.90 -6.88 -22.68
CA PHE A 95 5.44 -8.12 -23.28
C PHE A 95 5.49 -8.03 -24.80
N LEU A 96 5.91 -9.12 -25.41
CA LEU A 96 5.99 -9.29 -26.85
C LEU A 96 5.11 -10.48 -27.24
N VAL A 97 4.48 -10.41 -28.40
CA VAL A 97 3.77 -11.53 -29.03
C VAL A 97 4.51 -11.93 -30.29
N ARG A 98 4.48 -13.22 -30.62
CA ARG A 98 5.02 -13.70 -31.89
C ARG A 98 3.92 -13.67 -32.94
N GLY A 99 4.05 -12.76 -33.92
CA GLY A 99 3.13 -12.64 -35.05
C GLY A 99 3.26 -13.80 -36.04
N GLU A 100 2.40 -13.82 -37.06
CA GLU A 100 2.38 -14.87 -38.10
C GLU A 100 3.69 -14.94 -38.89
N GLN A 101 4.34 -13.79 -39.09
CA GLN A 101 5.64 -13.66 -39.75
C GLN A 101 6.81 -14.14 -38.87
N ARG A 102 6.51 -14.73 -37.70
CA ARG A 102 7.47 -15.23 -36.70
C ARG A 102 8.34 -14.14 -36.07
N VAL A 103 7.97 -12.89 -36.23
CA VAL A 103 8.61 -11.71 -35.64
C VAL A 103 8.00 -11.43 -34.27
N TRP A 104 8.83 -10.99 -33.32
CA TRP A 104 8.38 -10.53 -32.02
C TRP A 104 7.92 -9.08 -32.11
N GLU A 105 6.69 -8.82 -31.70
CA GLU A 105 6.08 -7.50 -31.76
C GLU A 105 5.58 -7.11 -30.36
N PRO A 106 5.73 -5.84 -29.95
CA PRO A 106 5.24 -5.40 -28.65
C PRO A 106 3.72 -5.51 -28.56
N VAL A 107 3.22 -5.89 -27.39
CA VAL A 107 1.78 -5.88 -27.12
C VAL A 107 1.33 -4.44 -26.93
N THR A 108 0.66 -3.89 -27.94
CA THR A 108 0.16 -2.50 -27.94
C THR A 108 -1.34 -2.40 -27.70
N GLN A 109 -2.09 -3.48 -27.95
CA GLN A 109 -3.56 -3.49 -27.87
C GLN A 109 -4.10 -3.85 -26.48
N ASP A 110 -3.24 -4.29 -25.56
CA ASP A 110 -3.61 -4.66 -24.20
C ASP A 110 -2.92 -3.72 -23.19
N ASP A 111 -3.72 -2.89 -22.52
CA ASP A 111 -3.25 -1.90 -21.54
C ASP A 111 -2.52 -2.52 -20.34
N LEU A 112 -2.77 -3.80 -20.05
CA LEU A 112 -2.12 -4.52 -18.95
C LEU A 112 -0.71 -4.97 -19.34
N LEU A 113 -0.51 -5.35 -20.61
CA LEU A 113 0.73 -5.95 -21.14
C LEU A 113 1.67 -4.96 -21.87
N ARG A 114 1.35 -3.66 -21.86
CA ARG A 114 2.25 -2.62 -22.37
C ARG A 114 3.56 -2.52 -21.59
N GLU A 115 4.57 -1.92 -22.21
CA GLU A 115 5.85 -1.59 -21.57
C GLU A 115 5.66 -0.67 -20.36
N ARG A 116 6.37 -0.97 -19.26
CA ARG A 116 6.34 -0.22 -18.01
C ARG A 116 7.72 -0.14 -17.35
N PRO A 117 8.09 1.02 -16.79
CA PRO A 117 9.29 1.13 -15.96
C PRO A 117 9.07 0.43 -14.62
N PHE A 118 10.15 -0.09 -14.03
CA PHE A 118 10.13 -0.52 -12.64
C PHE A 118 9.97 0.68 -11.72
N LYS A 119 9.18 0.53 -10.65
CA LYS A 119 9.03 1.59 -9.63
C LYS A 119 10.34 1.87 -8.89
N ASN A 120 11.18 0.84 -8.73
CA ASN A 120 12.46 0.90 -8.03
C ASN A 120 13.61 0.56 -8.98
N SER A 121 13.74 1.28 -10.11
CA SER A 121 14.87 1.07 -11.03
C SER A 121 16.17 1.67 -10.47
N PRO A 122 17.35 1.11 -10.80
CA PRO A 122 17.54 -0.12 -11.58
C PRO A 122 17.21 -1.39 -10.77
N VAL A 123 16.72 -2.41 -11.46
CA VAL A 123 16.45 -3.76 -10.93
C VAL A 123 17.39 -4.78 -11.57
N THR A 124 18.10 -5.55 -10.76
CA THR A 124 18.83 -6.73 -11.23
C THR A 124 17.89 -7.93 -11.29
N LEU A 125 17.86 -8.62 -12.43
CA LEU A 125 17.00 -9.76 -12.66
C LEU A 125 17.84 -11.03 -12.83
N LEU A 126 17.48 -12.08 -12.11
CA LEU A 126 18.11 -13.40 -12.22
C LEU A 126 17.03 -14.44 -12.43
N LEU A 127 17.15 -15.22 -13.50
CA LEU A 127 16.27 -16.35 -13.78
C LEU A 127 17.01 -17.66 -13.47
N GLN A 128 16.35 -18.57 -12.76
CA GLN A 128 16.79 -19.95 -12.62
C GLN A 128 15.72 -20.89 -13.18
N PRO A 129 16.04 -21.77 -14.15
CA PRO A 129 17.33 -21.87 -14.85
C PRO A 129 17.63 -20.62 -15.70
N ALA A 130 18.92 -20.38 -15.98
CA ALA A 130 19.37 -19.18 -16.68
C ALA A 130 18.68 -19.00 -18.05
N SER A 131 18.38 -17.74 -18.40
CA SER A 131 17.81 -17.38 -19.72
C SER A 131 18.74 -17.85 -20.84
N THR A 132 18.14 -18.35 -21.92
CA THR A 132 18.86 -18.76 -23.14
C THR A 132 19.17 -17.61 -24.09
N VAL A 133 18.64 -16.41 -23.82
CA VAL A 133 18.90 -15.20 -24.62
C VAL A 133 20.15 -14.49 -24.06
N PRO A 134 21.20 -14.28 -24.87
CA PRO A 134 22.39 -13.53 -24.44
C PRO A 134 22.08 -12.04 -24.29
N GLY A 135 22.55 -11.42 -23.21
CA GLY A 135 22.49 -9.97 -22.98
C GLY A 135 22.02 -9.59 -21.58
N ASP A 136 21.88 -8.29 -21.34
CA ASP A 136 21.36 -7.72 -20.08
C ASP A 136 19.83 -7.77 -19.99
N THR A 137 19.17 -8.29 -21.03
CA THR A 137 17.72 -8.46 -21.08
C THR A 137 17.34 -9.91 -20.82
N LEU A 138 16.54 -10.10 -19.78
CA LEU A 138 15.94 -11.37 -19.45
C LEU A 138 14.74 -11.62 -20.36
N ARG A 139 14.58 -12.85 -20.85
CA ARG A 139 13.38 -13.23 -21.62
C ARG A 139 12.82 -14.58 -21.18
N ILE A 140 11.54 -14.57 -20.82
CA ILE A 140 10.72 -15.75 -20.52
C ILE A 140 9.70 -15.90 -21.65
N ILE A 141 9.59 -17.08 -22.24
CA ILE A 141 8.66 -17.36 -23.34
C ILE A 141 7.58 -18.30 -22.81
N PHE A 142 6.33 -17.89 -22.92
CA PHE A 142 5.16 -18.70 -22.63
C PHE A 142 4.67 -19.39 -23.90
N GLY A 143 4.61 -20.73 -23.80
CA GLY A 143 4.09 -21.62 -24.82
C GLY A 143 2.58 -21.60 -24.94
N ARG A 144 2.07 -22.46 -25.83
CA ARG A 144 0.63 -22.69 -26.02
C ARG A 144 0.13 -23.83 -25.12
N GLU A 145 1.07 -24.50 -24.46
CA GLU A 145 0.86 -25.68 -23.66
C GLU A 145 0.46 -25.30 -22.22
N PRO A 146 -0.54 -25.96 -21.62
CA PRO A 146 -0.96 -25.70 -20.24
C PRO A 146 0.04 -26.10 -19.17
N VAL A 147 1.19 -26.69 -19.52
CA VAL A 147 2.24 -27.12 -18.60
C VAL A 147 3.58 -26.72 -19.20
N ASP A 148 4.42 -26.09 -18.39
CA ASP A 148 5.75 -25.61 -18.77
C ASP A 148 6.76 -25.92 -17.66
N LYS A 149 8.02 -25.56 -17.86
CA LYS A 149 9.09 -25.77 -16.87
C LYS A 149 8.94 -24.79 -15.70
N PRO A 150 9.12 -25.26 -14.45
CA PRO A 150 9.19 -24.37 -13.31
C PRO A 150 10.42 -23.47 -13.39
N PHE A 151 10.30 -22.26 -12.86
CA PHE A 151 11.41 -21.31 -12.79
C PHE A 151 11.29 -20.39 -11.58
N VAL A 152 12.39 -19.74 -11.24
CA VAL A 152 12.44 -18.69 -10.23
C VAL A 152 13.00 -17.43 -10.87
N LEU A 153 12.27 -16.33 -10.78
CA LEU A 153 12.70 -15.00 -11.19
C LEU A 153 12.98 -14.17 -9.93
N THR A 154 14.25 -13.94 -9.64
CA THR A 154 14.67 -13.06 -8.55
C THR A 154 14.85 -11.64 -9.06
N MET A 155 14.25 -10.68 -8.36
CA MET A 155 14.39 -9.25 -8.59
C MET A 155 15.10 -8.62 -7.41
N ALA A 156 16.17 -7.87 -7.67
CA ALA A 156 16.95 -7.19 -6.63
C ALA A 156 17.14 -5.70 -6.94
N SER A 157 17.07 -4.86 -5.92
CA SER A 157 17.42 -3.43 -6.00
C SER A 157 18.03 -3.00 -4.67
N GLY A 158 19.31 -2.59 -4.70
CA GLY A 158 20.10 -2.41 -3.48
C GLY A 158 20.19 -3.70 -2.67
N ASP A 159 19.87 -3.62 -1.38
CA ASP A 159 19.89 -4.75 -0.44
C ASP A 159 18.57 -5.55 -0.40
N ILE A 160 17.57 -5.15 -1.19
CA ILE A 160 16.27 -5.80 -1.24
C ILE A 160 16.24 -6.78 -2.40
N SER A 161 15.87 -8.03 -2.11
CA SER A 161 15.62 -9.08 -3.10
C SER A 161 14.27 -9.73 -2.83
N VAL A 162 13.53 -10.03 -3.90
CA VAL A 162 12.23 -10.71 -3.87
C VAL A 162 12.21 -11.73 -5.01
N ALA A 163 11.67 -12.92 -4.77
CA ALA A 163 11.61 -13.99 -5.76
C ALA A 163 10.17 -14.25 -6.22
N ILE A 164 9.99 -14.46 -7.52
CA ILE A 164 8.75 -14.96 -8.12
C ILE A 164 9.00 -16.40 -8.53
N ARG A 165 8.23 -17.35 -7.97
CA ARG A 165 8.31 -18.77 -8.30
C ARG A 165 7.16 -19.17 -9.21
N ALA A 166 7.50 -19.80 -10.33
CA ALA A 166 6.55 -20.44 -11.23
C ALA A 166 6.63 -21.96 -11.04
N ASP A 167 5.48 -22.60 -10.81
CA ASP A 167 5.39 -24.05 -10.59
C ASP A 167 5.33 -24.88 -11.89
N GLY A 168 5.17 -24.22 -13.03
CA GLY A 168 5.04 -24.84 -14.35
C GLY A 168 3.59 -25.13 -14.77
N ILE A 169 2.62 -25.16 -13.86
CA ILE A 169 1.20 -25.48 -14.15
C ILE A 169 0.27 -24.25 -14.10
N GLY A 170 0.81 -23.08 -13.78
CA GLY A 170 0.13 -21.79 -13.98
C GLY A 170 0.08 -20.91 -12.75
N HIS A 171 0.68 -21.35 -11.63
CA HIS A 171 0.74 -20.54 -10.43
C HIS A 171 2.07 -19.81 -10.31
N PHE A 172 1.97 -18.54 -9.96
CA PHE A 172 3.08 -17.65 -9.67
C PHE A 172 2.95 -17.17 -8.23
N THR A 173 3.97 -17.44 -7.41
CA THR A 173 4.01 -17.05 -5.99
C THR A 173 5.20 -16.15 -5.72
N VAL A 174 5.08 -15.28 -4.71
CA VAL A 174 6.10 -14.29 -4.37
C VAL A 174 6.62 -14.55 -2.97
N ASP A 175 7.95 -14.70 -2.85
CA ASP A 175 8.69 -14.97 -1.62
C ASP A 175 9.73 -13.86 -1.31
#